data_AF-A0AA37V9E4-F1
#
_entry.id   AF-A0AA37V9E4-F1
#
_cell.length_a   1.000
_cell.length_b   1.000
_cell.length_c   1.000
_cell.angle_alpha   90.00
_cell.angle_beta   90.00
_cell.angle_gamma   90.00
#
_symmetry.space_group_name_H-M   'P 1'
#
loop_
_entity.id
_entity.type
_entity.pdbx_description
1 polymer ?
#
loop_
_entity_poly.entity_id
_entity_poly.type
_entity_poly.pdbx_seq_one_letter_code
_entity_poly.pdbx_strand_id
1 'polypeptide(L)'
;MAFTILSATAQELSWQGVGPVTLGMTVTEAERALNAKLGPMEPPYTSECYVVSRADGKDEALSYVIVDGRIAVISLFLDDGRRPDPKIVDANGIGVGSTETDIERAYGATERTFAPYESEETAEEMADRLKHGVTETPPPPNHWVIAKNQDATRAIIFETRDRKVIYWRTGLLPAVMSWEDCI
;
A
#
# COMPACT_ATOMS: atom_id res chain seq x y z
N MET A 1 -10.21 1.15 41.08
CA MET A 1 -10.47 0.62 39.73
C MET A 1 -10.31 1.77 38.76
N ALA A 2 -9.19 1.83 38.04
CA ALA A 2 -8.95 2.84 37.01
C ALA A 2 -9.37 2.22 35.67
N PHE A 3 -10.40 2.77 35.05
CA PHE A 3 -10.72 2.49 33.66
C PHE A 3 -9.72 3.26 32.80
N THR A 4 -8.77 2.55 32.20
CA THR A 4 -7.95 3.10 31.13
C THR A 4 -8.84 3.25 29.90
N ILE A 5 -9.18 4.49 29.56
CA ILE A 5 -9.82 4.81 28.29
C ILE A 5 -8.75 4.62 27.22
N LEU A 6 -8.79 3.49 26.50
CA LEU A 6 -8.01 3.29 25.29
C LEU A 6 -8.48 4.31 24.26
N SER A 7 -7.63 5.30 23.97
CA SER A 7 -7.85 6.27 22.90
C SER A 7 -7.80 5.53 21.57
N ALA A 8 -8.95 5.24 20.97
CA ALA A 8 -9.05 4.63 19.65
C ALA A 8 -8.81 5.69 18.55
N THR A 9 -7.55 6.04 18.28
CA THR A 9 -7.19 6.99 17.22
C THR A 9 -5.82 6.74 16.57
N ALA A 10 -5.39 5.48 16.44
CA ALA A 10 -4.27 5.17 15.54
C ALA A 10 -4.83 4.44 14.32
N GLN A 11 -4.56 4.97 13.12
CA GLN A 11 -4.69 4.24 11.85
C GLN A 11 -3.63 3.15 11.80
N GLU A 12 -3.73 2.21 12.72
CA GLU A 12 -2.79 1.13 12.85
C GLU A 12 -3.11 0.12 11.75
N LEU A 13 -2.19 -0.03 10.80
CA LEU A 13 -2.25 -1.10 9.84
C LEU A 13 -1.95 -2.43 10.55
N SER A 14 -2.75 -3.44 10.26
CA SER A 14 -2.45 -4.83 10.58
C SER A 14 -2.63 -5.70 9.34
N TRP A 15 -2.36 -7.00 9.49
CA TRP A 15 -2.81 -8.01 8.53
C TRP A 15 -4.33 -7.97 8.28
N GLN A 16 -5.09 -7.34 9.17
CA GLN A 16 -6.53 -7.28 9.11
C GLN A 16 -7.07 -6.07 8.35
N GLY A 17 -6.34 -4.96 8.29
CA GLY A 17 -6.76 -3.74 7.63
C GLY A 17 -6.12 -2.49 8.26
N VAL A 18 -6.75 -1.33 8.10
CA VAL A 18 -6.26 -0.03 8.60
C VAL A 18 -7.33 0.64 9.45
N GLY A 19 -6.98 0.95 10.70
CA GLY A 19 -7.90 1.61 11.62
C GLY A 19 -9.22 0.82 11.75
N PRO A 20 -10.39 1.44 11.55
CA PRO A 20 -11.68 0.76 11.71
C PRO A 20 -12.06 -0.13 10.52
N VAL A 21 -11.31 -0.08 9.41
CA VAL A 21 -11.64 -0.80 8.17
C VAL A 21 -10.83 -2.08 8.08
N THR A 22 -11.50 -3.21 7.85
CA THR A 22 -10.87 -4.52 7.70
C THR A 22 -11.11 -5.12 6.32
N LEU A 23 -10.13 -5.88 5.83
CA LEU A 23 -10.25 -6.71 4.64
C LEU A 23 -11.47 -7.63 4.74
N GLY A 24 -12.22 -7.73 3.64
CA GLY A 24 -13.45 -8.50 3.52
C GLY A 24 -14.74 -7.75 3.87
N MET A 25 -14.65 -6.55 4.48
CA MET A 25 -15.83 -5.68 4.67
C MET A 25 -16.46 -5.34 3.32
N THR A 26 -17.78 -5.28 3.28
CA THR A 26 -18.53 -4.61 2.21
C THR A 26 -18.34 -3.11 2.30
N VAL A 27 -18.61 -2.40 1.19
CA VAL A 27 -18.59 -0.92 1.16
C VAL A 27 -19.44 -0.32 2.28
N THR A 28 -20.67 -0.82 2.46
CA THR A 28 -21.59 -0.33 3.51
C THR A 28 -21.06 -0.53 4.93
N GLU A 29 -20.36 -1.65 5.19
CA GLU A 29 -19.74 -1.91 6.50
C GLU A 29 -18.57 -0.96 6.75
N ALA A 30 -17.72 -0.75 5.75
CA ALA A 30 -16.60 0.17 5.83
C ALA A 30 -17.08 1.62 6.03
N GLU A 31 -18.09 2.08 5.28
CA GLU A 31 -18.69 3.40 5.47
C GLU A 31 -19.22 3.62 6.89
N ARG A 32 -19.87 2.59 7.46
CA ARG A 32 -20.37 2.62 8.84
C ARG A 32 -19.21 2.71 9.83
N ALA A 33 -18.15 1.93 9.63
CA ALA A 33 -16.99 1.91 10.49
C ALA A 33 -16.19 3.23 10.45
N LEU A 34 -16.13 3.85 9.27
CA LEU A 34 -15.47 5.14 9.02
C LEU A 34 -16.30 6.35 9.46
N ASN A 35 -17.60 6.15 9.70
CA ASN A 35 -18.59 7.21 9.83
C ASN A 35 -18.49 8.24 8.69
N ALA A 36 -18.33 7.74 7.46
CA ALA A 36 -18.20 8.55 6.25
C ALA A 36 -18.58 7.75 5.01
N LYS A 37 -18.87 8.47 3.92
CA LYS A 37 -19.13 7.87 2.61
C LYS A 37 -17.84 7.58 1.87
N LEU A 38 -17.84 6.49 1.12
CA LEU A 38 -16.79 6.17 0.17
C LEU A 38 -17.20 6.68 -1.21
N GLY A 39 -16.26 7.33 -1.89
CA GLY A 39 -16.44 7.86 -3.24
C GLY A 39 -15.40 7.23 -4.18
N PRO A 40 -15.72 7.13 -5.48
CA PRO A 40 -14.76 6.65 -6.46
C PRO A 40 -13.54 7.58 -6.52
N MET A 41 -12.33 7.01 -6.54
CA MET A 41 -11.11 7.77 -6.84
C MET A 41 -10.95 7.97 -8.36
N GLU A 42 -11.34 6.96 -9.12
CA GLU A 42 -11.28 6.94 -10.57
C GLU A 42 -12.58 6.37 -11.14
N PRO A 43 -12.93 6.67 -12.41
CA PRO A 43 -14.03 5.98 -13.08
C PRO A 43 -13.81 4.45 -13.01
N PRO A 44 -14.80 3.66 -12.56
CA PRO A 44 -14.60 2.23 -12.40
C PRO A 44 -14.38 1.56 -13.76
N TYR A 45 -13.31 0.77 -13.89
CA TYR A 45 -13.06 -0.06 -15.07
C TYR A 45 -14.13 -1.16 -15.22
N THR A 46 -14.59 -1.72 -14.10
CA THR A 46 -15.71 -2.66 -14.05
C THR A 46 -16.57 -2.42 -12.81
N SER A 47 -17.80 -2.97 -12.79
CA SER A 47 -18.62 -2.98 -11.57
C SER A 47 -18.13 -3.98 -10.51
N GLU A 48 -17.27 -4.91 -10.89
CA GLU A 48 -16.79 -6.01 -10.05
C GLU A 48 -15.46 -5.66 -9.35
N CYS A 49 -14.66 -4.76 -9.95
CA CYS A 49 -13.44 -4.22 -9.37
C CYS A 49 -13.34 -2.72 -9.56
N TYR A 50 -13.21 -1.98 -8.45
CA TYR A 50 -13.06 -0.51 -8.47
C TYR A 50 -12.36 0.00 -7.21
N VAL A 51 -11.79 1.21 -7.30
CA VAL A 51 -11.06 1.87 -6.20
C VAL A 51 -11.88 3.02 -5.62
N VAL A 52 -11.96 3.07 -4.30
CA VAL A 52 -12.66 4.13 -3.56
C VAL A 52 -11.78 4.73 -2.47
N SER A 53 -12.07 5.98 -2.10
CA SER A 53 -11.50 6.66 -0.94
C SER A 53 -12.61 7.35 -0.15
N ARG A 54 -12.25 7.99 0.97
CA ARG A 54 -13.22 8.75 1.75
C ARG A 54 -13.68 10.00 0.99
N ALA A 55 -14.98 10.14 0.80
CA ALA A 55 -15.57 11.29 0.13
C ALA A 55 -15.50 12.59 0.95
N ASP A 56 -15.17 12.50 2.25
CA ASP A 56 -15.01 13.67 3.13
C ASP A 56 -13.59 14.25 3.15
N GLY A 57 -12.68 13.70 2.33
CA GLY A 57 -11.30 14.17 2.18
C GLY A 57 -10.39 13.90 3.38
N LYS A 58 -10.87 13.21 4.42
CA LYS A 58 -9.99 12.72 5.49
C LYS A 58 -9.20 11.52 5.01
N ASP A 59 -8.03 11.32 5.60
CA ASP A 59 -7.17 10.19 5.33
C ASP A 59 -6.88 10.05 3.83
N GLU A 60 -6.58 11.17 3.17
CA GLU A 60 -6.40 11.29 1.71
C GLU A 60 -5.38 10.29 1.14
N ALA A 61 -4.46 9.79 1.96
CA ALA A 61 -3.48 8.79 1.56
C ALA A 61 -4.06 7.36 1.51
N LEU A 62 -5.28 7.11 1.99
CA LEU A 62 -5.86 5.77 2.02
C LEU A 62 -6.83 5.55 0.87
N SER A 63 -6.62 4.46 0.16
CA SER A 63 -7.55 3.93 -0.84
C SER A 63 -7.93 2.48 -0.52
N TYR A 64 -9.11 2.09 -1.01
CA TYR A 64 -9.68 0.76 -0.83
C TYR A 64 -10.02 0.18 -2.19
N VAL A 65 -9.41 -0.96 -2.52
CA VAL A 65 -9.74 -1.73 -3.72
C VAL A 65 -10.87 -2.68 -3.39
N ILE A 66 -11.98 -2.52 -4.09
CA ILE A 66 -13.15 -3.36 -3.97
C ILE A 66 -13.07 -4.44 -5.03
N VAL A 67 -13.22 -5.70 -4.63
CA VAL A 67 -13.37 -6.87 -5.51
C VAL A 67 -14.61 -7.61 -5.06
N ASP A 68 -15.53 -7.91 -5.98
CA ASP A 68 -16.79 -8.60 -5.71
C ASP A 68 -17.59 -7.96 -4.56
N GLY A 69 -17.59 -6.62 -4.51
CA GLY A 69 -18.29 -5.81 -3.52
C GLY A 69 -17.66 -5.80 -2.12
N ARG A 70 -16.44 -6.32 -1.96
CA ARG A 70 -15.70 -6.37 -0.69
C ARG A 70 -14.31 -5.74 -0.80
N ILE A 71 -13.82 -5.17 0.30
CA ILE A 71 -12.47 -4.62 0.39
C ILE A 71 -11.47 -5.77 0.31
N ALA A 72 -10.70 -5.82 -0.78
CA ALA A 72 -9.67 -6.82 -1.01
C ALA A 72 -8.26 -6.27 -0.72
N VAL A 73 -8.05 -4.97 -0.89
CA VAL A 73 -6.78 -4.29 -0.66
C VAL A 73 -7.04 -2.93 -0.01
N ILE A 74 -6.14 -2.53 0.89
CA ILE A 74 -6.04 -1.17 1.42
C ILE A 74 -4.63 -0.68 1.13
N SER A 75 -4.53 0.47 0.47
CA SER A 75 -3.27 1.05 0.01
C SER A 75 -3.02 2.39 0.66
N LEU A 76 -1.77 2.71 0.99
CA LEU A 76 -1.35 4.00 1.52
C LEU A 76 -0.53 4.79 0.49
N PHE A 77 -1.17 5.58 -0.36
CA PHE A 77 -0.58 6.38 -1.43
C PHE A 77 -1.31 7.71 -1.63
N LEU A 78 -0.61 8.73 -2.13
CA LEU A 78 -1.21 9.98 -2.60
C LEU A 78 -1.06 10.07 -4.12
N ASP A 79 -2.17 10.24 -4.82
CA ASP A 79 -2.29 10.26 -6.29
C ASP A 79 -1.60 11.45 -6.98
N ASP A 80 -1.29 12.50 -6.21
CA ASP A 80 -0.63 13.72 -6.68
C ASP A 80 0.91 13.70 -6.57
N GLY A 81 1.50 12.53 -6.29
CA GLY A 81 2.94 12.35 -6.16
C GLY A 81 3.52 12.86 -4.83
N ARG A 82 2.68 13.33 -3.91
CA ARG A 82 3.09 13.54 -2.52
C ARG A 82 3.38 12.21 -1.85
N ARG A 83 4.15 12.26 -0.76
CA ARG A 83 4.33 11.10 0.12
C ARG A 83 3.30 11.14 1.25
N PRO A 84 2.70 10.00 1.61
CA PRO A 84 1.85 9.90 2.80
C PRO A 84 2.55 10.47 4.04
N ASP A 85 1.77 10.95 5.01
CA ASP A 85 2.32 11.39 6.31
C ASP A 85 3.16 10.25 6.91
N PRO A 86 4.45 10.45 7.19
CA PRO A 86 5.31 9.40 7.76
C PRO A 86 4.87 8.92 9.15
N LYS A 87 3.92 9.61 9.80
CA LYS A 87 3.31 9.18 11.06
C LYS A 87 2.30 8.05 10.89
N ILE A 88 1.87 7.75 9.67
CA ILE A 88 1.01 6.60 9.39
C ILE A 88 1.90 5.36 9.37
N VAL A 89 1.76 4.55 10.42
CA VAL A 89 2.55 3.35 10.66
C VAL A 89 1.65 2.15 10.95
N ASP A 90 2.18 0.96 10.71
CA ASP A 90 1.53 -0.29 11.09
C ASP A 90 1.69 -0.62 12.58
N ALA A 91 1.10 -1.75 12.99
CA ALA A 91 1.15 -2.28 14.35
C ALA A 91 2.56 -2.57 14.88
N ASN A 92 3.55 -2.68 13.98
CA ASN A 92 4.96 -2.84 14.30
C ASN A 92 5.74 -1.52 14.23
N GLY A 93 5.07 -0.40 13.93
CA GLY A 93 5.69 0.91 13.75
C GLY A 93 6.38 1.10 12.40
N ILE A 94 6.10 0.25 11.39
CA ILE A 94 6.65 0.40 10.05
C ILE A 94 5.77 1.35 9.24
N GLY A 95 6.40 2.32 8.58
CA GLY A 95 5.72 3.26 7.70
C GLY A 95 6.67 3.84 6.66
N VAL A 96 6.26 4.92 6.01
CA VAL A 96 7.10 5.61 5.01
C VAL A 96 8.41 6.06 5.68
N GLY A 97 9.54 5.70 5.06
CA GLY A 97 10.89 5.99 5.56
C GLY A 97 11.53 4.87 6.39
N SER A 98 10.77 3.87 6.85
CA SER A 98 11.33 2.67 7.50
C SER A 98 12.26 1.92 6.55
N THR A 99 13.26 1.23 7.09
CA THR A 99 14.22 0.48 6.27
C THR A 99 13.74 -0.94 5.99
N GLU A 100 14.25 -1.57 4.93
CA GLU A 100 14.02 -3.01 4.69
C GLU A 100 14.44 -3.87 5.89
N THR A 101 15.49 -3.48 6.61
CA THR A 101 15.91 -4.16 7.85
C THR A 101 14.90 -4.00 8.99
N ASP A 102 14.19 -2.87 9.07
CA ASP A 102 13.11 -2.71 10.06
C ASP A 102 11.93 -3.61 9.71
N ILE A 103 11.61 -3.75 8.41
CA ILE A 103 10.59 -4.69 7.93
C ILE A 103 10.96 -6.13 8.30
N GLU A 104 12.17 -6.58 7.97
CA GLU A 104 12.66 -7.93 8.30
C GLU A 104 12.63 -8.18 9.81
N ARG A 105 12.95 -7.17 10.64
CA ARG A 105 12.87 -7.29 12.09
C ARG A 105 11.43 -7.47 12.58
N ALA A 106 10.49 -6.75 11.98
CA ALA A 106 9.08 -6.79 12.37
C ALA A 106 8.35 -8.05 11.88
N TYR A 107 8.67 -8.51 10.67
CA TYR A 107 7.91 -9.53 9.96
C TYR A 107 8.64 -10.86 9.78
N GLY A 108 9.94 -10.91 10.08
CA GLY A 108 10.77 -12.10 9.88
C GLY A 108 11.11 -12.29 8.40
N ALA A 109 10.85 -13.48 7.87
CA ALA A 109 11.18 -13.80 6.48
C ALA A 109 10.29 -13.02 5.51
N THR A 110 10.92 -12.22 4.65
CA THR A 110 10.27 -11.45 3.58
C THR A 110 10.81 -11.84 2.22
N GLU A 111 9.98 -11.70 1.19
CA GLU A 111 10.37 -11.86 -0.21
C GLU A 111 10.68 -10.47 -0.80
N ARG A 112 11.81 -10.33 -1.52
CA ARG A 112 12.22 -9.08 -2.15
C ARG A 112 12.31 -9.25 -3.66
N THR A 113 11.57 -8.45 -4.40
CA THR A 113 11.56 -8.45 -5.88
C THR A 113 11.65 -7.03 -6.41
N PHE A 114 11.98 -6.86 -7.69
CA PHE A 114 11.66 -5.59 -8.37
C PHE A 114 10.17 -5.31 -8.25
N ALA A 115 9.80 -4.03 -8.14
CA ALA A 115 8.40 -3.66 -8.33
C ALA A 115 7.97 -4.09 -9.74
N PRO A 116 6.70 -4.48 -9.99
CA PRO A 116 6.31 -5.13 -11.25
C PRO A 116 6.51 -4.29 -12.52
N TYR A 117 6.64 -2.97 -12.37
CA TYR A 117 6.88 -2.00 -13.44
C TYR A 117 8.35 -1.56 -13.55
N GLU A 118 9.25 -2.14 -12.74
CA GLU A 118 10.68 -1.85 -12.75
C GLU A 118 11.46 -2.98 -13.41
N SER A 119 12.55 -2.59 -14.07
CA SER A 119 13.55 -3.52 -14.59
C SER A 119 14.94 -2.93 -14.43
N GLU A 120 15.96 -3.78 -14.48
CA GLU A 120 17.34 -3.30 -14.56
C GLU A 120 17.56 -2.60 -15.91
N GLU A 121 18.16 -1.40 -15.89
CA GLU A 121 18.62 -0.73 -17.11
C GLU A 121 19.68 -1.62 -17.77
N THR A 122 19.45 -1.99 -19.03
CA THR A 122 20.39 -2.77 -19.82
C THR A 122 21.54 -1.89 -20.31
N ALA A 123 22.66 -2.52 -20.67
CA ALA A 123 23.80 -1.79 -21.24
C ALA A 123 23.45 -1.10 -22.58
N GLU A 124 22.48 -1.63 -23.33
CA GLU A 124 22.01 -1.06 -24.59
C GLU A 124 21.17 0.21 -24.33
N GLU A 125 20.23 0.15 -23.39
CA GLU A 125 19.43 1.32 -22.98
C GLU A 125 20.31 2.43 -22.42
N MET A 126 21.30 2.09 -21.59
CA MET A 126 22.29 3.05 -21.10
C MET A 126 23.09 3.68 -22.24
N ALA A 127 23.53 2.90 -23.23
CA ALA A 127 24.28 3.41 -24.37
C ALA A 127 23.44 4.34 -25.26
N ASP A 128 22.17 4.00 -25.48
CA ASP A 128 21.22 4.83 -26.23
C ASP A 128 20.96 6.16 -25.51
N ARG A 129 20.71 6.11 -24.19
CA ARG A 129 20.53 7.29 -23.35
C ARG A 129 21.73 8.25 -23.42
N LEU A 130 22.94 7.72 -23.30
CA LEU A 130 24.17 8.50 -23.42
C LEU A 130 24.35 9.11 -24.83
N LYS A 131 24.00 8.37 -25.88
CA LYS A 131 24.00 8.87 -27.26
C LYS A 131 23.03 10.05 -27.45
N HIS A 132 21.93 10.06 -26.71
CA HIS A 132 20.97 11.16 -26.67
C HIS A 132 21.35 12.30 -25.70
N GLY A 133 22.56 12.28 -25.13
CA GLY A 133 23.09 13.33 -24.26
C GLY A 133 22.49 13.34 -22.85
N VAL A 134 21.72 12.31 -22.49
CA VAL A 134 21.15 12.15 -21.14
C VAL A 134 22.22 11.50 -20.27
N THR A 135 22.87 12.31 -19.44
CA THR A 135 23.99 11.89 -18.58
C THR A 135 23.58 11.66 -17.13
N GLU A 136 22.36 12.06 -16.76
CA GLU A 136 21.80 11.86 -15.42
C GLU A 136 21.61 10.37 -15.15
N THR A 137 22.15 9.85 -14.05
CA THR A 137 21.90 8.47 -13.65
C THR A 137 20.41 8.30 -13.33
N PRO A 138 19.73 7.26 -13.84
CA PRO A 138 18.34 7.01 -13.48
C PRO A 138 18.22 6.81 -11.97
N PRO A 139 17.05 7.14 -11.39
CA PRO A 139 16.81 6.85 -9.99
C PRO A 139 16.95 5.34 -9.74
N PRO A 140 17.39 4.93 -8.53
CA PRO A 140 17.41 3.54 -8.15
C PRO A 140 16.02 2.90 -8.29
N PRO A 141 15.93 1.64 -8.76
CA PRO A 141 14.66 1.00 -9.05
C PRO A 141 13.88 0.72 -7.78
N ASN A 142 12.55 0.78 -7.89
CA ASN A 142 11.66 0.35 -6.82
C ASN A 142 11.69 -1.17 -6.63
N HIS A 143 11.50 -1.58 -5.37
CA HIS A 143 11.41 -2.99 -5.00
C HIS A 143 10.20 -3.22 -4.12
N TRP A 144 9.56 -4.37 -4.30
CA TRP A 144 8.57 -4.88 -3.37
C TRP A 144 9.26 -5.75 -2.32
N VAL A 145 9.03 -5.42 -1.05
CA VAL A 145 9.32 -6.27 0.09
C VAL A 145 7.99 -6.79 0.62
N ILE A 146 7.80 -8.10 0.48
CA ILE A 146 6.53 -8.77 0.69
C ILE A 146 6.62 -9.57 1.99
N ALA A 147 5.80 -9.19 2.96
CA ALA A 147 5.56 -9.95 4.17
C ALA A 147 4.24 -10.70 4.02
N LYS A 148 4.22 -12.01 4.29
CA LYS A 148 3.01 -12.84 4.24
C LYS A 148 2.62 -13.23 5.67
N ASN A 149 1.33 -13.32 5.94
CA ASN A 149 0.87 -13.85 7.22
C ASN A 149 1.10 -15.39 7.29
N GLN A 150 0.91 -15.97 8.48
CA GLN A 150 1.26 -17.39 8.72
C GLN A 150 0.59 -18.41 7.80
N ASP A 151 -0.65 -18.15 7.38
CA ASP A 151 -1.41 -19.03 6.48
C ASP A 151 -1.28 -18.64 5.00
N ALA A 152 -0.49 -17.61 4.69
CA ALA A 152 -0.29 -17.07 3.35
C ALA A 152 -1.61 -16.74 2.61
N THR A 153 -2.64 -16.31 3.33
CA THR A 153 -3.88 -15.77 2.74
C THR A 153 -3.85 -14.26 2.56
N ARG A 154 -2.88 -13.59 3.22
CA ARG A 154 -2.73 -12.13 3.21
C ARG A 154 -1.28 -11.75 3.05
N ALA A 155 -1.06 -10.56 2.49
CA ALA A 155 0.27 -9.96 2.45
C ALA A 155 0.21 -8.48 2.78
N ILE A 156 1.34 -7.98 3.29
CA ILE A 156 1.68 -6.56 3.30
C ILE A 156 2.84 -6.42 2.32
N ILE A 157 2.69 -5.52 1.36
CA ILE A 157 3.71 -5.19 0.38
C ILE A 157 4.20 -3.80 0.69
N PHE A 158 5.49 -3.70 1.00
CA PHE A 158 6.20 -2.44 1.14
C PHE A 158 6.93 -2.17 -0.17
N GLU A 159 6.59 -1.10 -0.86
CA GLU A 159 7.40 -0.61 -1.95
C GLU A 159 8.52 0.26 -1.40
N THR A 160 9.74 -0.02 -1.86
CA THR A 160 10.95 0.56 -1.33
C THR A 160 11.82 1.14 -2.45
N ARG A 161 12.46 2.27 -2.17
CA ARG A 161 13.52 2.87 -2.98
C ARG A 161 14.69 3.19 -2.05
N ASP A 162 15.91 2.92 -2.49
CA ASP A 162 17.10 3.07 -1.63
C ASP A 162 16.98 2.34 -0.28
N ARG A 163 16.37 1.15 -0.31
CA ARG A 163 16.14 0.30 0.86
C ARG A 163 15.24 0.95 1.93
N LYS A 164 14.42 1.94 1.55
CA LYS A 164 13.45 2.62 2.42
C LYS A 164 12.05 2.59 1.83
N VAL A 165 11.05 2.40 2.69
CA VAL A 165 9.64 2.41 2.31
C VAL A 165 9.24 3.77 1.75
N ILE A 166 8.62 3.76 0.58
CA ILE A 166 8.03 4.94 -0.07
C ILE A 166 6.52 4.81 -0.23
N TYR A 167 6.00 3.58 -0.24
CA TYR A 167 4.60 3.23 -0.38
C TYR A 167 4.37 1.87 0.29
N TRP A 168 3.15 1.58 0.75
CA TRP A 168 2.80 0.23 1.16
C TRP A 168 1.29 -0.06 1.00
N ARG A 169 0.96 -1.35 0.92
CA ARG A 169 -0.41 -1.87 0.84
C ARG A 169 -0.57 -3.15 1.65
N THR A 170 -1.78 -3.43 2.14
CA THR A 170 -2.16 -4.72 2.72
C THR A 170 -3.36 -5.29 1.98
N GLY A 171 -3.47 -6.61 1.90
CA GLY A 171 -4.61 -7.20 1.22
C GLY A 171 -4.67 -8.71 1.24
N LEU A 172 -5.75 -9.20 0.65
CA LEU A 172 -5.99 -10.62 0.41
C LEU A 172 -5.16 -11.09 -0.79
N LEU A 173 -4.58 -12.27 -0.71
CA LEU A 173 -3.97 -12.93 -1.86
C LEU A 173 -5.06 -13.58 -2.74
N PRO A 174 -4.96 -13.54 -4.08
CA PRO A 174 -3.87 -12.94 -4.85
C PRO A 174 -4.00 -11.43 -5.12
N ALA A 175 -5.14 -10.81 -4.80
CA ALA A 175 -5.47 -9.42 -5.20
C ALA A 175 -4.40 -8.38 -4.81
N VAL A 176 -3.80 -8.50 -3.62
CA VAL A 176 -2.75 -7.56 -3.15
C VAL A 176 -1.50 -7.56 -4.01
N MET A 177 -1.24 -8.63 -4.78
CA MET A 177 -0.06 -8.75 -5.65
C MET A 177 -0.26 -8.06 -7.01
N SER A 178 -1.47 -7.59 -7.34
CA SER A 178 -1.70 -6.86 -8.57
C SER A 178 -1.08 -5.46 -8.48
N TRP A 179 -0.28 -5.07 -9.47
CA TRP A 179 0.29 -3.73 -9.52
C TRP A 179 -0.71 -2.71 -10.09
N GLU A 180 -1.52 -3.13 -11.06
CA GLU A 180 -2.69 -2.41 -11.53
C GLU A 180 -3.91 -2.88 -10.74
N ASP A 181 -4.52 -1.96 -10.00
CA ASP A 181 -5.80 -2.24 -9.37
C ASP A 181 -6.89 -2.24 -10.46
N CYS A 182 -7.58 -3.38 -10.60
CA CYS A 182 -8.79 -3.51 -11.42
C CYS A 182 -8.63 -3.37 -12.95
N ILE A 183 -7.46 -3.73 -13.50
CA ILE A 183 -7.18 -3.82 -14.94
C ILE A 183 -7.02 -5.27 -15.38
#